data_AF-Q7WC36-F1
#
_entry.id   AF-Q7WC36-F1
#
_cell.length_a   1.000
_cell.length_b   1.000
_cell.length_c   1.000
_cell.angle_alpha   90.00
_cell.angle_beta   90.00
_cell.angle_gamma   90.00
#
_symmetry.space_group_name_H-M   'P 1'
#
loop_
_entity.id
_entity.type
_entity.pdbx_description
1 polymer ?
#
loop_
_entity_poly.entity_id
_entity_poly.type
_entity_poly.pdbx_seq_one_letter_code
_entity_poly.pdbx_strand_id
1 'polypeptide(L)'
;MLVDLPEAEIPARTRLAFAATRLARVAEARLASPETLDIRHGGSGQSRTTRTQATSRYSGGLSLDPIAGLTGISDSQIHARLNSIADRVFGLIRKVLRERPDRVRLWTHALTIARRLGATGLELLFDDIDRYASDPVNRLAASYILGNSYAVLAAETVRAAQLLVDTNAAGWRRAAALRSLRDIAKFTNQCQPKTGRWFVQKSLNQFFVGVYCATVLLEQYSGSLQLLGKPLNQTFVDKGRELLAGHEVLPDLRVALAWWGCKFDLRKPVRRASELIVHLGTLVEALPESDDLWTFFPADAPITPLVRIASATKSGQMKQEGWWFDAMMGRLDYRDMEQVATLSPEASRVWKSFEESEAGKFLPLPVWATMIWKSCDPRITTEWRLGEWTCLEIVRQAALLLSSTTQTLDQDYLERASRKDIDTRSHCAHPLNFALPRHLIDTTAVSWQEWKQKLREPGTGVLRQVPQRRQIYDRRYAPLVVSEIGSAQNPIRGLGLCLFALLSRSFLLPAQWNGLGHESMLRHLPQLLRDEISYSSATLGILEACLQPRTAENVFANLYQAWSPGSDDDTEHDPVSLIDTADLARVISIAQNELEANQISTFNQQSRQVTPVNLMHLTDVDWKRYFEKGPA
;
A
#
# COMPACT_ATOMS: atom_id res chain seq x y z
N MET A 1 -7.00 36.33 4.68
CA MET A 1 -7.89 36.17 3.50
C MET A 1 -9.22 35.58 3.94
N LEU A 2 -10.15 36.45 4.34
CA LEU A 2 -11.58 36.17 4.33
C LEU A 2 -12.05 36.70 2.97
N VAL A 3 -12.46 35.81 2.08
CA VAL A 3 -13.14 36.21 0.84
C VAL A 3 -14.60 36.35 1.23
N ASP A 4 -15.16 37.54 1.05
CA ASP A 4 -16.60 37.78 1.20
C ASP A 4 -17.31 37.05 0.07
N LEU A 5 -17.85 35.88 0.39
CA LEU A 5 -18.69 35.12 -0.53
C LEU A 5 -20.13 35.66 -0.43
N PRO A 6 -20.70 36.20 -1.53
CA PRO A 6 -22.03 36.81 -1.53
C PRO A 6 -23.11 35.80 -1.13
N GLU A 7 -24.16 36.28 -0.46
CA GLU A 7 -25.24 35.46 0.09
C GLU A 7 -26.02 34.67 -0.97
N ALA A 8 -25.97 35.12 -2.22
CA ALA A 8 -26.62 34.51 -3.36
C ALA A 8 -25.98 33.19 -3.82
N GLU A 9 -24.67 32.98 -3.58
CA GLU A 9 -23.93 31.83 -4.14
C GLU A 9 -23.83 30.64 -3.17
N ILE A 10 -23.72 30.90 -1.87
CA ILE A 10 -23.62 29.84 -0.85
C ILE A 10 -24.50 30.20 0.34
N PRO A 11 -25.52 29.38 0.69
CA PRO A 11 -26.35 29.62 1.86
C PRO A 11 -25.48 29.82 3.11
N ALA A 12 -25.87 30.76 4.00
CA ALA A 12 -25.17 31.03 5.27
C ALA A 12 -24.79 29.75 6.06
N ARG A 13 -25.64 28.74 5.94
CA ARG A 13 -25.54 27.41 6.55
C ARG A 13 -24.33 26.60 6.05
N THR A 14 -23.99 26.71 4.77
CA THR A 14 -22.83 26.05 4.14
C THR A 14 -21.54 26.84 4.39
N ARG A 15 -21.64 28.18 4.52
CA ARG A 15 -20.50 29.06 4.84
C ARG A 15 -19.89 28.75 6.21
N LEU A 16 -20.71 28.53 7.25
CA LEU A 16 -20.21 28.20 8.60
C LEU A 16 -19.45 26.85 8.64
N ALA A 17 -20.00 25.82 7.99
CA ALA A 17 -19.35 24.51 7.87
C ALA A 17 -18.02 24.59 7.10
N PHE A 18 -18.01 25.35 6.00
CA PHE A 18 -16.82 25.58 5.19
C PHE A 18 -15.76 26.39 5.94
N ALA A 19 -16.17 27.45 6.65
CA ALA A 19 -15.30 28.26 7.49
C ALA A 19 -14.65 27.43 8.62
N ALA A 20 -15.42 26.59 9.30
CA ALA A 20 -14.91 25.68 10.32
C ALA A 20 -13.86 24.70 9.76
N THR A 21 -14.10 24.16 8.57
CA THR A 21 -13.16 23.26 7.89
C THR A 21 -11.88 23.99 7.43
N ARG A 22 -12.00 25.22 6.93
CA ARG A 22 -10.84 26.05 6.59
C ARG A 22 -10.03 26.44 7.84
N LEU A 23 -10.70 26.79 8.94
CA LEU A 23 -10.03 27.08 10.22
C LEU A 23 -9.23 25.88 10.73
N ALA A 24 -9.80 24.66 10.63
CA ALA A 24 -9.07 23.43 10.95
C ALA A 24 -7.82 23.24 10.08
N ARG A 25 -7.92 23.46 8.76
CA ARG A 25 -6.76 23.39 7.85
C ARG A 25 -5.68 24.43 8.18
N VAL A 26 -6.08 25.65 8.55
CA VAL A 26 -5.14 26.70 8.98
C VAL A 26 -4.47 26.31 10.30
N ALA A 27 -5.20 25.70 11.23
CA ALA A 27 -4.62 25.20 12.47
C ALA A 27 -3.64 24.04 12.24
N GLU A 28 -3.96 23.10 11.34
CA GLU A 28 -3.04 22.04 10.91
C GLU A 28 -1.75 22.62 10.32
N ALA A 29 -1.84 23.64 9.46
CA ALA A 29 -0.65 24.31 8.91
C ALA A 29 0.20 24.98 10.00
N ARG A 30 -0.41 25.58 11.02
CA ARG A 30 0.33 26.14 12.17
C ARG A 30 0.98 25.08 13.05
N LEU A 31 0.35 23.92 13.22
CA LEU A 31 0.95 22.78 13.92
C LEU A 31 2.13 22.20 13.14
N ALA A 32 2.09 22.23 11.81
CA ALA A 32 3.15 21.75 10.94
C ALA A 32 4.36 22.71 10.89
N SER A 33 4.17 24.00 11.14
CA SER A 33 5.22 25.03 11.09
C SER A 33 5.23 25.92 12.34
N PRO A 34 5.62 25.36 13.51
CA PRO A 34 5.56 26.06 14.79
C PRO A 34 6.51 27.28 14.85
N GLU A 35 7.60 27.28 14.09
CA GLU A 35 8.55 28.40 13.96
C GLU A 35 7.90 29.70 13.46
N THR A 36 6.79 29.60 12.71
CA THR A 36 6.06 30.78 12.22
C THR A 36 5.31 31.54 13.31
N LEU A 37 5.19 30.97 14.52
CA LEU A 37 4.53 31.60 15.66
C LEU A 37 5.40 32.69 16.32
N ASP A 38 6.72 32.63 16.17
CA ASP A 38 7.64 33.62 16.76
C ASP A 38 7.72 34.93 15.97
N ILE A 39 7.44 34.89 14.65
CA ILE A 39 7.62 36.06 13.76
C ILE A 39 6.59 37.17 14.04
N ARG A 40 5.46 36.88 14.70
CA ARG A 40 4.36 37.85 14.89
C ARG A 40 4.38 38.62 16.20
N HIS A 41 5.24 38.27 17.16
CA HIS A 41 5.38 39.01 18.41
C HIS A 41 6.82 39.44 18.55
N GLY A 42 7.07 40.71 18.25
CA GLY A 42 8.38 41.35 18.32
C GLY A 42 9.06 41.10 19.66
N GLY A 43 10.00 40.15 19.64
CA GLY A 43 11.05 40.00 20.62
C GLY A 43 12.36 39.95 19.83
N SER A 44 12.94 41.12 19.54
CA SER A 44 14.35 41.19 19.19
C SER A 44 15.15 40.63 20.37
N GLY A 45 15.69 39.41 20.23
CA GLY A 45 16.42 38.78 21.31
C GLY A 45 17.08 37.47 20.90
N GLN A 46 18.23 37.60 20.22
CA GLN A 46 19.28 36.58 20.10
C GLN A 46 18.98 35.32 19.28
N SER A 47 18.96 35.49 17.95
CA SER A 47 19.65 34.54 17.08
C SER A 47 21.14 34.89 17.02
N ARG A 48 21.99 34.13 17.72
CA ARG A 48 23.31 33.63 17.23
C ARG A 48 24.18 33.03 18.35
N THR A 49 24.88 31.96 17.98
CA THR A 49 25.93 31.19 18.71
C THR A 49 25.37 30.24 19.78
N THR A 50 25.48 28.92 19.67
CA THR A 50 26.73 28.15 19.56
C THR A 50 26.51 26.80 18.85
N ARG A 51 27.30 26.58 17.79
CA ARG A 51 27.58 25.27 17.20
C ARG A 51 28.90 24.79 17.80
N THR A 52 28.88 24.20 18.99
CA THR A 52 30.06 23.51 19.54
C THR A 52 29.65 22.44 20.56
N GLN A 53 30.00 21.20 20.23
CA GLN A 53 30.34 20.07 21.11
C GLN A 53 29.79 20.05 22.54
N ALA A 54 28.97 19.04 22.84
CA ALA A 54 28.86 18.49 24.19
C ALA A 54 28.73 16.96 24.12
N THR A 55 29.88 16.30 24.06
CA THR A 55 30.04 14.94 24.58
C THR A 55 30.02 14.97 26.12
N SER A 56 29.35 13.98 26.68
CA SER A 56 29.44 13.47 28.06
C SER A 56 28.41 13.95 29.11
N ARG A 57 27.64 12.94 29.55
CA ARG A 57 27.22 12.61 30.92
C ARG A 57 26.43 13.66 31.71
N TYR A 58 25.12 13.45 31.78
CA TYR A 58 24.38 13.56 33.04
C TYR A 58 23.28 12.49 33.12
N SER A 59 23.49 11.54 34.01
CA SER A 59 22.46 10.72 34.65
C SER A 59 21.62 11.60 35.58
N GLY A 60 20.31 11.60 35.40
CA GLY A 60 19.36 12.25 36.31
C GLY A 60 17.96 12.24 35.69
N GLY A 61 17.02 11.52 36.31
CA GLY A 61 15.65 11.36 35.84
C GLY A 61 14.94 12.69 35.66
N LEU A 62 14.89 13.18 34.43
CA LEU A 62 13.96 14.20 33.99
C LEU A 62 12.76 13.47 33.39
N SER A 63 11.59 13.68 33.97
CA SER A 63 10.30 13.36 33.35
C SER A 63 10.22 14.14 32.03
N LEU A 64 10.74 13.53 30.96
CA LEU A 64 10.72 14.09 29.61
C LEU A 64 9.26 14.18 29.19
N ASP A 65 8.79 15.40 28.88
CA ASP A 65 7.46 15.57 28.30
C ASP A 65 7.40 14.74 27.00
N PRO A 66 6.53 13.70 26.94
CA PRO A 66 6.47 12.81 25.77
C PRO A 66 6.10 13.57 24.50
N ILE A 67 5.41 14.71 24.60
CA ILE A 67 5.07 15.57 23.46
C ILE A 67 6.32 16.30 22.94
N ALA A 68 7.18 16.77 23.84
CA ALA A 68 8.45 17.40 23.47
C ALA A 68 9.38 16.40 22.78
N GLY A 69 9.43 15.15 23.27
CA GLY A 69 10.18 14.06 22.64
C GLY A 69 9.69 13.70 21.24
N LEU A 70 8.36 13.78 20.98
CA LEU A 70 7.79 13.48 19.67
C LEU A 70 7.96 14.61 18.65
N THR A 71 7.94 15.87 19.10
CA THR A 71 7.98 17.05 18.22
C THR A 71 9.39 17.60 18.01
N GLY A 72 10.35 17.27 18.88
CA GLY A 72 11.68 17.87 18.90
C GLY A 72 11.68 19.30 19.47
N ILE A 73 10.55 19.78 19.98
CA ILE A 73 10.39 21.13 20.53
C ILE A 73 10.36 21.04 22.05
N SER A 74 11.37 21.60 22.71
CA SER A 74 11.48 21.63 24.17
C SER A 74 10.72 22.80 24.83
N ASP A 75 10.26 23.78 24.04
CA ASP A 75 9.55 24.95 24.56
C ASP A 75 8.10 24.63 24.93
N SER A 76 7.83 24.62 26.23
CA SER A 76 6.51 24.37 26.81
C SER A 76 5.49 25.49 26.51
N GLN A 77 5.93 26.72 26.26
CA GLN A 77 5.05 27.84 25.89
C GLN A 77 4.54 27.69 24.46
N ILE A 78 5.39 27.25 23.53
CA ILE A 78 4.98 26.93 22.16
C ILE A 78 3.95 25.81 22.17
N HIS A 79 4.20 24.74 22.93
CA HIS A 79 3.23 23.66 23.12
C HIS A 79 1.91 24.19 23.68
N ALA A 80 1.92 24.96 24.76
CA ALA A 80 0.70 25.54 25.35
C ALA A 80 -0.09 26.41 24.34
N ARG A 81 0.59 27.22 23.52
CA ARG A 81 -0.04 28.02 22.47
C ARG A 81 -0.68 27.17 21.38
N LEU A 82 0.01 26.14 20.91
CA LEU A 82 -0.53 25.19 19.93
C LEU A 82 -1.78 24.47 20.46
N ASN A 83 -1.79 24.12 21.75
CA ASN A 83 -2.95 23.51 22.42
C ASN A 83 -4.13 24.48 22.43
N SER A 84 -3.87 25.72 22.85
CA SER A 84 -4.90 26.77 22.88
C SER A 84 -5.52 26.99 21.50
N ILE A 85 -4.72 26.95 20.43
CA ILE A 85 -5.24 27.06 19.05
C ILE A 85 -6.14 25.86 18.72
N ALA A 86 -5.70 24.64 19.02
CA ALA A 86 -6.48 23.42 18.77
C ALA A 86 -7.82 23.44 19.52
N ASP A 87 -7.80 23.74 20.82
CA ASP A 87 -9.00 23.79 21.67
C ASP A 87 -9.92 24.95 21.27
N ARG A 88 -9.38 26.12 20.89
CA ARG A 88 -10.18 27.24 20.38
C ARG A 88 -10.90 26.90 19.10
N VAL A 89 -10.22 26.25 18.15
CA VAL A 89 -10.84 25.80 16.89
C VAL A 89 -11.92 24.77 17.16
N PHE A 90 -11.67 23.81 18.06
CA PHE A 90 -12.67 22.83 18.47
C PHE A 90 -13.88 23.49 19.16
N GLY A 91 -13.65 24.47 20.03
CA GLY A 91 -14.70 25.27 20.68
C GLY A 91 -15.59 26.02 19.68
N LEU A 92 -15.01 26.58 18.62
CA LEU A 92 -15.77 27.21 17.52
C LEU A 92 -16.64 26.20 16.78
N ILE A 93 -16.11 25.01 16.48
CA ILE A 93 -16.88 23.94 15.83
C ILE A 93 -18.05 23.51 16.71
N ARG A 94 -17.84 23.35 18.01
CA ARG A 94 -18.90 23.01 18.97
C ARG A 94 -19.98 24.08 19.05
N LYS A 95 -19.62 25.36 18.98
CA LYS A 95 -20.61 26.44 18.91
C LYS A 95 -21.53 26.28 17.69
N VAL A 96 -20.95 26.00 16.52
CA VAL A 96 -21.72 25.74 15.29
C VAL A 96 -22.62 24.50 15.43
N LEU A 97 -22.14 23.44 16.09
CA LEU A 97 -22.95 22.24 16.35
C LEU A 97 -24.15 22.51 17.25
N ARG A 98 -24.00 23.34 18.28
CA ARG A 98 -25.13 23.75 19.14
C ARG A 98 -26.17 24.58 18.40
N GLU A 99 -25.72 25.43 17.49
CA GLU A 99 -26.63 26.21 16.64
C GLU A 99 -27.34 25.35 15.59
N ARG A 100 -26.68 24.30 15.07
CA ARG A 100 -27.16 23.42 13.99
C ARG A 100 -26.95 21.93 14.30
N PRO A 101 -27.65 21.37 15.31
CA PRO A 101 -27.48 19.96 15.69
C PRO A 101 -28.02 18.99 14.65
N ASP A 102 -28.90 19.44 13.74
CA ASP A 102 -29.52 18.67 12.65
C ASP A 102 -28.52 18.15 11.61
N ARG A 103 -27.31 18.71 11.55
CA ARG A 103 -26.31 18.41 10.53
C ARG A 103 -25.34 17.31 10.96
N VAL A 104 -25.74 16.06 10.78
CA VAL A 104 -24.94 14.86 11.12
C VAL A 104 -23.49 14.90 10.63
N ARG A 105 -23.25 15.36 9.39
CA ARG A 105 -21.88 15.46 8.82
C ARG A 105 -20.96 16.38 9.63
N LEU A 106 -21.50 17.41 10.27
CA LEU A 106 -20.71 18.31 11.13
C LEU A 106 -20.21 17.59 12.39
N TRP A 107 -21.01 16.70 12.98
CA TRP A 107 -20.61 15.89 14.13
C TRP A 107 -19.47 14.94 13.77
N THR A 108 -19.55 14.27 12.61
CA THR A 108 -18.45 13.43 12.09
C THR A 108 -17.18 14.25 11.87
N HIS A 109 -17.29 15.43 11.25
CA HIS A 109 -16.13 16.30 11.02
C HIS A 109 -15.53 16.82 12.33
N ALA A 110 -16.34 17.14 13.34
CA ALA A 110 -15.85 17.59 14.64
C ALA A 110 -14.96 16.55 15.30
N LEU A 111 -15.36 15.27 15.29
CA LEU A 111 -14.56 14.16 15.81
C LEU A 111 -13.26 13.96 15.02
N THR A 112 -13.32 14.00 13.69
CA THR A 112 -12.12 13.91 12.86
C THR A 112 -11.16 15.08 13.09
N ILE A 113 -11.68 16.31 13.24
CA ILE A 113 -10.86 17.51 13.51
C ILE A 113 -10.25 17.43 14.91
N ALA A 114 -11.02 16.99 15.92
CA ALA A 114 -10.51 16.80 17.28
C ALA A 114 -9.29 15.88 17.26
N ARG A 115 -9.36 14.73 16.56
CA ARG A 115 -8.22 13.83 16.41
C ARG A 115 -7.05 14.46 15.65
N ARG A 116 -7.30 15.18 14.55
CA ARG A 116 -6.24 15.80 13.73
C ARG A 116 -5.45 16.87 14.47
N LEU A 117 -6.13 17.68 15.27
CA LEU A 117 -5.53 18.76 16.05
C LEU A 117 -5.04 18.28 17.43
N GLY A 118 -5.50 17.12 17.89
CA GLY A 118 -5.31 16.67 19.27
C GLY A 118 -6.04 17.55 20.28
N ALA A 119 -7.21 18.08 19.90
CA ALA A 119 -8.04 18.92 20.76
C ALA A 119 -8.71 18.06 21.86
N THR A 120 -8.94 18.67 23.01
CA THR A 120 -9.56 18.00 24.17
C THR A 120 -11.03 18.40 24.34
N GLY A 121 -11.79 17.56 25.04
CA GLY A 121 -13.20 17.85 25.37
C GLY A 121 -14.20 17.02 24.58
N LEU A 122 -13.86 15.77 24.24
CA LEU A 122 -14.80 14.78 23.71
C LEU A 122 -16.02 14.61 24.61
N GLU A 123 -15.85 14.55 25.93
CA GLU A 123 -16.95 14.47 26.91
C GLU A 123 -18.00 15.56 26.65
N LEU A 124 -17.54 16.79 26.50
CA LEU A 124 -18.40 17.94 26.28
C LEU A 124 -19.19 17.85 24.96
N LEU A 125 -18.66 17.15 23.95
CA LEU A 125 -19.38 16.89 22.68
C LEU A 125 -20.52 15.90 22.90
N PHE A 126 -20.33 14.87 23.73
CA PHE A 126 -21.39 13.93 24.08
C PHE A 126 -22.44 14.57 25.00
N ASP A 127 -22.05 15.50 25.88
CA ASP A 127 -23.00 16.34 26.63
C ASP A 127 -23.89 17.19 25.71
N ASP A 128 -23.35 17.66 24.58
CA ASP A 128 -24.13 18.39 23.58
C ASP A 128 -25.17 17.46 22.91
N ILE A 129 -24.86 16.19 22.69
CA ILE A 129 -25.79 15.17 22.15
C ILE A 129 -26.89 14.87 23.17
N ASP A 130 -26.53 14.69 24.45
CA ASP A 130 -27.49 14.43 25.52
C ASP A 130 -28.45 15.61 25.73
N ARG A 131 -27.94 16.85 25.64
CA ARG A 131 -28.78 18.05 25.65
C ARG A 131 -29.73 18.08 24.46
N TYR A 132 -29.27 17.70 23.28
CA TYR A 132 -30.16 17.61 22.11
C TYR A 132 -31.22 16.51 22.26
N ALA A 133 -30.89 15.40 22.93
CA ALA A 133 -31.82 14.30 23.23
C ALA A 133 -32.88 14.66 24.29
N SER A 134 -32.70 15.76 25.02
CA SER A 134 -33.61 16.18 26.10
C SER A 134 -34.99 16.56 25.56
N ASP A 135 -35.06 17.06 24.33
CA ASP A 135 -36.31 17.29 23.61
C ASP A 135 -36.87 15.96 23.06
N PRO A 136 -38.11 15.56 23.44
CA PRO A 136 -38.75 14.33 22.96
C PRO A 136 -38.79 14.20 21.44
N VAL A 137 -38.95 15.31 20.70
CA VAL A 137 -39.03 15.34 19.23
C VAL A 137 -37.69 14.93 18.62
N ASN A 138 -36.58 15.28 19.29
CA ASN A 138 -35.23 15.08 18.78
C ASN A 138 -34.60 13.75 19.21
N ARG A 139 -35.24 12.95 20.05
CA ARG A 139 -34.68 11.69 20.59
C ARG A 139 -34.17 10.72 19.52
N LEU A 140 -34.89 10.58 18.41
CA LEU A 140 -34.48 9.70 17.31
C LEU A 140 -33.23 10.24 16.61
N ALA A 141 -33.22 11.54 16.28
CA ALA A 141 -32.09 12.20 15.65
C ALA A 141 -30.86 12.18 16.56
N ALA A 142 -31.03 12.44 17.86
CA ALA A 142 -29.98 12.35 18.86
C ALA A 142 -29.43 10.92 18.99
N SER A 143 -30.29 9.90 18.97
CA SER A 143 -29.85 8.49 18.96
C SER A 143 -29.01 8.19 17.71
N TYR A 144 -29.40 8.70 16.54
CA TYR A 144 -28.65 8.55 15.29
C TYR A 144 -27.28 9.25 15.36
N ILE A 145 -27.25 10.49 15.86
CA ILE A 145 -26.00 11.24 16.07
C ILE A 145 -25.09 10.50 17.05
N LEU A 146 -25.64 9.96 18.14
CA LEU A 146 -24.89 9.17 19.12
C LEU A 146 -24.28 7.92 18.49
N GLY A 147 -25.09 7.11 17.78
CA GLY A 147 -24.60 5.92 17.09
C GLY A 147 -23.52 6.25 16.06
N ASN A 148 -23.75 7.24 15.21
CA ASN A 148 -22.74 7.70 14.24
C ASN A 148 -21.46 8.21 14.93
N SER A 149 -21.59 8.90 16.06
CA SER A 149 -20.44 9.39 16.84
C SER A 149 -19.62 8.24 17.42
N TYR A 150 -20.24 7.18 17.93
CA TYR A 150 -19.51 5.97 18.36
C TYR A 150 -18.78 5.29 17.19
N ALA A 151 -19.43 5.13 16.04
CA ALA A 151 -18.80 4.52 14.87
C ALA A 151 -17.60 5.33 14.34
N VAL A 152 -17.70 6.66 14.35
CA VAL A 152 -16.61 7.56 13.98
C VAL A 152 -15.50 7.52 15.03
N LEU A 153 -15.84 7.61 16.32
CA LEU A 153 -14.87 7.57 17.40
C LEU A 153 -14.08 6.26 17.38
N ALA A 154 -14.74 5.12 17.17
CA ALA A 154 -14.10 3.83 16.96
C ALA A 154 -13.01 3.87 15.89
N ALA A 155 -13.31 4.47 14.74
CA ALA A 155 -12.36 4.60 13.65
C ALA A 155 -11.23 5.61 13.94
N GLU A 156 -11.53 6.72 14.59
CA GLU A 156 -10.52 7.72 14.95
C GLU A 156 -9.58 7.21 16.05
N THR A 157 -10.04 6.35 16.97
CA THR A 157 -9.21 5.69 17.99
C THR A 157 -8.13 4.81 17.35
N VAL A 158 -8.51 3.92 16.41
CA VAL A 158 -7.55 3.06 15.72
C VAL A 158 -6.56 3.88 14.89
N ARG A 159 -7.04 4.90 14.15
CA ARG A 159 -6.18 5.79 13.37
C ARG A 159 -5.19 6.57 14.24
N ALA A 160 -5.60 7.01 15.43
CA ALA A 160 -4.71 7.69 16.35
C ALA A 160 -3.63 6.75 16.88
N ALA A 161 -3.97 5.50 17.21
CA ALA A 161 -2.99 4.48 17.58
C ALA A 161 -1.99 4.21 16.45
N GLN A 162 -2.47 3.98 15.22
CA GLN A 162 -1.62 3.78 14.04
C GLN A 162 -0.66 4.97 13.79
N LEU A 163 -1.15 6.21 13.90
CA LEU A 163 -0.31 7.40 13.73
C LEU A 163 0.72 7.57 14.85
N LEU A 164 0.42 7.14 16.08
CA LEU A 164 1.37 7.25 17.19
C LEU A 164 2.56 6.29 17.02
N VAL A 165 2.29 5.07 16.54
CA VAL A 165 3.29 4.02 16.32
C VAL A 165 4.08 4.19 15.01
N ASP A 166 3.53 4.93 14.03
CA ASP A 166 4.21 5.21 12.76
C ASP A 166 5.44 6.12 12.97
N THR A 167 6.63 5.56 12.75
CA THR A 167 7.91 6.25 12.90
C THR A 167 8.16 7.26 11.78
N ASN A 168 7.53 7.10 10.62
CA ASN A 168 7.65 8.00 9.48
C ASN A 168 6.68 9.19 9.57
N ALA A 169 5.71 9.14 10.48
CA ALA A 169 4.77 10.23 10.68
C ALA A 169 5.46 11.45 11.31
N ALA A 170 5.12 12.64 10.80
CA ALA A 170 5.62 13.91 11.34
C ALA A 170 5.33 14.04 12.84
N GLY A 171 6.33 14.53 13.60
CA GLY A 171 6.27 14.60 15.06
C GLY A 171 5.03 15.29 15.65
N TRP A 172 4.57 16.37 15.01
CA TRP A 172 3.33 17.07 15.41
C TRP A 172 2.07 16.22 15.23
N ARG A 173 2.01 15.36 14.21
CA ARG A 173 0.90 14.43 13.99
C ARG A 173 0.88 13.34 15.06
N ARG A 174 2.05 12.84 15.43
CA ARG A 174 2.21 11.87 16.53
C ARG A 174 1.79 12.47 17.86
N ALA A 175 2.19 13.73 18.12
CA ALA A 175 1.76 14.48 19.31
C ALA A 175 0.24 14.72 19.35
N ALA A 176 -0.38 15.11 18.24
CA ALA A 176 -1.84 15.27 18.14
C ALA A 176 -2.57 13.94 18.38
N ALA A 177 -2.07 12.84 17.80
CA ALA A 177 -2.60 11.50 18.01
C ALA A 177 -2.52 11.06 19.48
N LEU A 178 -1.37 11.28 20.14
CA LEU A 178 -1.19 11.01 21.57
C LEU A 178 -2.23 11.76 22.44
N ARG A 179 -2.46 13.05 22.15
CA ARG A 179 -3.47 13.85 22.87
C ARG A 179 -4.88 13.36 22.64
N SER A 180 -5.21 13.02 21.40
CA SER A 180 -6.51 12.44 21.07
C SER A 180 -6.74 11.13 21.84
N LEU A 181 -5.75 10.25 21.92
CA LEU A 181 -5.84 9.00 22.68
C LEU A 181 -5.99 9.25 24.19
N ARG A 182 -5.30 10.26 24.74
CA ARG A 182 -5.48 10.66 26.14
C ARG A 182 -6.89 11.18 26.42
N ASP A 183 -7.49 11.93 25.50
CA ASP A 183 -8.86 12.41 25.65
C ASP A 183 -9.88 11.27 25.53
N ILE A 184 -9.66 10.31 24.62
CA ILE A 184 -10.44 9.07 24.52
C ILE A 184 -10.30 8.22 25.79
N ALA A 185 -9.11 8.12 26.36
CA ALA A 185 -8.88 7.43 27.63
C ALA A 185 -9.67 8.08 28.77
N LYS A 186 -9.72 9.41 28.85
CA LYS A 186 -10.57 10.12 29.83
C LYS A 186 -12.04 9.81 29.60
N PHE A 187 -12.52 9.97 28.36
CA PHE A 187 -13.91 9.73 27.99
C PHE A 187 -14.36 8.30 28.32
N THR A 188 -13.60 7.28 27.93
CA THR A 188 -13.94 5.87 28.20
C THR A 188 -13.92 5.52 29.69
N ASN A 189 -13.13 6.22 30.50
CA ASN A 189 -13.08 6.02 31.94
C ASN A 189 -14.23 6.71 32.71
N GLN A 190 -14.83 7.76 32.13
CA GLN A 190 -15.89 8.54 32.78
C GLN A 190 -17.28 8.19 32.24
N CYS A 191 -17.38 7.83 30.97
CA CYS A 191 -18.66 7.62 30.30
C CYS A 191 -19.21 6.21 30.56
N GLN A 192 -20.46 6.14 31.06
CA GLN A 192 -21.26 4.92 30.97
C GLN A 192 -21.97 4.89 29.60
N PRO A 193 -21.71 3.87 28.75
CA PRO A 193 -22.32 3.83 27.43
C PRO A 193 -23.82 3.59 27.53
N LYS A 194 -24.61 4.48 26.92
CA LYS A 194 -26.08 4.36 26.87
C LYS A 194 -26.48 3.43 25.74
N THR A 195 -27.19 2.36 26.06
CA THR A 195 -27.78 1.44 25.09
C THR A 195 -29.29 1.72 25.00
N GLY A 196 -29.87 1.50 23.82
CA GLY A 196 -31.31 1.68 23.67
C GLY A 196 -31.83 1.24 22.31
N ARG A 197 -31.13 1.60 21.23
CA ARG A 197 -31.50 1.18 19.86
C ARG A 197 -30.44 0.27 19.27
N TRP A 198 -30.86 -0.68 18.43
CA TRP A 198 -29.99 -1.70 17.83
C TRP A 198 -28.80 -1.12 17.05
N PHE A 199 -28.98 -0.01 16.31
CA PHE A 199 -27.90 0.61 15.54
C PHE A 199 -26.89 1.37 16.42
N VAL A 200 -27.34 1.89 17.57
CA VAL A 200 -26.46 2.49 18.58
C VAL A 200 -25.62 1.39 19.20
N GLN A 201 -26.23 0.25 19.55
CA GLN A 201 -25.51 -0.92 20.05
C GLN A 201 -24.46 -1.42 19.05
N LYS A 202 -24.83 -1.54 17.77
CA LYS A 202 -23.88 -1.94 16.71
C LYS A 202 -22.67 -1.00 16.63
N SER A 203 -22.90 0.30 16.73
CA SER A 203 -21.83 1.32 16.69
C SER A 203 -20.99 1.34 17.97
N LEU A 204 -21.61 1.06 19.11
CA LEU A 204 -20.93 0.90 20.39
C LEU A 204 -20.04 -0.36 20.40
N ASN A 205 -20.50 -1.47 19.81
CA ASN A 205 -19.69 -2.67 19.61
C ASN A 205 -18.44 -2.36 18.76
N GLN A 206 -18.60 -1.58 17.69
CA GLN A 206 -17.44 -1.08 16.92
C GLN A 206 -16.51 -0.24 17.78
N PHE A 207 -17.05 0.59 18.69
CA PHE A 207 -16.22 1.39 19.59
C PHE A 207 -15.44 0.53 20.58
N PHE A 208 -16.04 -0.50 21.18
CA PHE A 208 -15.33 -1.47 22.02
C PHE A 208 -14.19 -2.16 21.24
N VAL A 209 -14.48 -2.65 20.03
CA VAL A 209 -13.47 -3.27 19.16
C VAL A 209 -12.39 -2.26 18.75
N GLY A 210 -12.74 -1.01 18.45
CA GLY A 210 -11.77 0.04 18.11
C GLY A 210 -10.83 0.40 19.26
N VAL A 211 -11.34 0.42 20.50
CA VAL A 211 -10.52 0.59 21.71
C VAL A 211 -9.60 -0.62 21.89
N TYR A 212 -10.11 -1.85 21.72
CA TYR A 212 -9.32 -3.06 21.77
C TYR A 212 -8.18 -3.08 20.73
N CYS A 213 -8.50 -2.80 19.45
CA CYS A 213 -7.50 -2.73 18.38
C CYS A 213 -6.41 -1.68 18.67
N ALA A 214 -6.79 -0.52 19.21
CA ALA A 214 -5.83 0.50 19.59
C ALA A 214 -4.92 0.04 20.74
N THR A 215 -5.45 -0.67 21.73
CA THR A 215 -4.64 -1.26 22.81
C THR A 215 -3.64 -2.27 22.25
N VAL A 216 -4.07 -3.20 21.39
CA VAL A 216 -3.18 -4.19 20.74
C VAL A 216 -2.06 -3.49 19.97
N LEU A 217 -2.39 -2.48 19.16
CA LEU A 217 -1.38 -1.69 18.43
C LEU A 217 -0.38 -1.02 19.37
N LEU A 218 -0.82 -0.48 20.51
CA LEU A 218 0.07 0.21 21.45
C LEU A 218 0.92 -0.75 22.28
N GLU A 219 0.43 -1.95 22.57
CA GLU A 219 1.15 -3.02 23.27
C GLU A 219 2.31 -3.58 22.45
N GLN A 220 2.14 -3.67 21.12
CA GLN A 220 3.16 -4.18 20.21
C GLN A 220 4.41 -3.29 20.11
N TYR A 221 4.28 -1.98 20.37
CA TYR A 221 5.39 -1.04 20.27
C TYR A 221 5.87 -0.58 21.65
N SER A 222 7.08 -1.03 22.02
CA SER A 222 7.71 -0.70 23.31
C SER A 222 7.74 0.81 23.58
N GLY A 223 7.27 1.20 24.76
CA GLY A 223 7.20 2.60 25.19
C GLY A 223 5.93 3.36 24.79
N SER A 224 5.13 2.91 23.81
CA SER A 224 3.92 3.64 23.37
C SER A 224 2.85 3.74 24.46
N LEU A 225 2.64 2.66 25.22
CA LEU A 225 1.77 2.67 26.41
C LEU A 225 2.28 3.60 27.51
N GLN A 226 3.61 3.69 27.68
CA GLN A 226 4.22 4.58 28.68
C GLN A 226 3.98 6.06 28.31
N LEU A 227 4.01 6.39 27.01
CA LEU A 227 3.69 7.74 26.52
C LEU A 227 2.24 8.14 26.84
N LEU A 228 1.30 7.19 26.80
CA LEU A 228 -0.11 7.45 27.06
C LEU A 228 -0.35 7.89 28.52
N GLY A 229 0.44 7.37 29.45
CA GLY A 229 0.39 7.68 30.89
C GLY A 229 -0.78 7.02 31.62
N LYS A 230 -2.00 7.10 31.07
CA LYS A 230 -3.17 6.35 31.54
C LYS A 230 -3.64 5.38 30.45
N PRO A 231 -3.78 4.07 30.74
CA PRO A 231 -4.27 3.12 29.75
C PRO A 231 -5.72 3.44 29.34
N LEU A 232 -6.11 2.94 28.16
CA LEU A 232 -7.50 2.93 27.75
C LEU A 232 -8.32 2.08 28.74
N ASN A 233 -9.61 2.41 28.90
CA ASN A 233 -10.46 1.74 29.89
C ASN A 233 -10.49 0.22 29.69
N GLN A 234 -10.10 -0.53 30.72
CA GLN A 234 -9.98 -1.99 30.64
C GLN A 234 -11.33 -2.68 30.34
N THR A 235 -12.43 -2.19 30.90
CA THR A 235 -13.77 -2.75 30.62
C THR A 235 -14.16 -2.59 29.14
N PHE A 236 -13.75 -1.51 28.48
CA PHE A 236 -13.95 -1.34 27.04
C PHE A 236 -13.08 -2.30 26.22
N VAL A 237 -11.83 -2.50 26.65
CA VAL A 237 -10.88 -3.45 26.04
C VAL A 237 -11.40 -4.89 26.16
N ASP A 238 -11.85 -5.28 27.34
CA ASP A 238 -12.36 -6.63 27.62
C ASP A 238 -13.62 -6.93 26.81
N LYS A 239 -14.57 -5.99 26.76
CA LYS A 239 -15.76 -6.11 25.90
C LYS A 239 -15.40 -6.22 24.42
N GLY A 240 -14.40 -5.45 23.96
CA GLY A 240 -13.92 -5.52 22.58
C GLY A 240 -13.32 -6.88 22.25
N ARG A 241 -12.53 -7.45 23.18
CA ARG A 241 -11.97 -8.81 23.07
C ARG A 241 -13.07 -9.86 23.08
N GLU A 242 -14.02 -9.77 23.99
CA GLU A 242 -15.16 -10.68 24.11
C GLU A 242 -16.01 -10.70 22.83
N LEU A 243 -16.24 -9.54 22.20
CA LEU A 243 -16.95 -9.45 20.92
C LEU A 243 -16.26 -10.17 19.76
N LEU A 244 -14.95 -10.41 19.84
CA LEU A 244 -14.16 -11.08 18.80
C LEU A 244 -13.87 -12.55 19.12
N ALA A 245 -13.67 -12.89 20.40
CA ALA A 245 -13.26 -14.22 20.86
C ALA A 245 -14.39 -15.02 21.54
N GLY A 246 -15.45 -14.35 21.98
CA GLY A 246 -16.52 -14.95 22.77
C GLY A 246 -17.32 -16.01 21.98
N HIS A 247 -17.56 -17.15 22.61
CA HIS A 247 -18.36 -18.23 22.03
C HIS A 247 -19.86 -17.89 21.95
N GLU A 248 -20.34 -16.97 22.79
CA GLU A 248 -21.74 -16.53 22.81
C GLU A 248 -22.09 -15.54 21.70
N VAL A 249 -21.09 -14.99 21.02
CA VAL A 249 -21.28 -14.01 19.93
C VAL A 249 -21.40 -14.75 18.60
N LEU A 250 -22.41 -14.37 17.80
CA LEU A 250 -22.65 -14.94 16.48
C LEU A 250 -21.37 -14.90 15.60
N PRO A 251 -20.96 -16.03 14.97
CA PRO A 251 -19.76 -16.11 14.12
C PRO A 251 -19.66 -14.99 13.07
N ASP A 252 -20.74 -14.73 12.33
CA ASP A 252 -20.82 -13.66 11.32
C ASP A 252 -20.46 -12.28 11.89
N LEU A 253 -20.93 -11.99 13.11
CA LEU A 253 -20.68 -10.71 13.76
C LEU A 253 -19.21 -10.58 14.18
N ARG A 254 -18.62 -11.66 14.71
CA ARG A 254 -17.20 -11.72 15.08
C ARG A 254 -16.31 -11.44 13.87
N VAL A 255 -16.57 -12.12 12.76
CA VAL A 255 -15.81 -11.94 11.52
C VAL A 255 -16.06 -10.55 10.93
N ALA A 256 -17.30 -10.03 10.94
CA ALA A 256 -17.58 -8.68 10.47
C ALA A 256 -16.85 -7.60 11.28
N LEU A 257 -16.68 -7.80 12.60
CA LEU A 257 -15.93 -6.90 13.46
C LEU A 257 -14.41 -7.01 13.24
N ALA A 258 -13.89 -8.22 13.03
CA ALA A 258 -12.50 -8.43 12.62
C ALA A 258 -12.22 -7.73 11.28
N TRP A 259 -13.13 -7.88 10.30
CA TRP A 259 -13.06 -7.19 9.02
C TRP A 259 -13.09 -5.66 9.16
N TRP A 260 -13.97 -5.16 10.05
CA TRP A 260 -14.03 -3.74 10.35
C TRP A 260 -12.71 -3.20 10.90
N GLY A 261 -11.97 -3.98 11.69
CA GLY A 261 -10.63 -3.64 12.18
C GLY A 261 -9.57 -3.67 11.08
N CYS A 262 -9.65 -4.63 10.16
CA CYS A 262 -8.68 -4.77 9.06
C CYS A 262 -8.78 -3.67 7.99
N LYS A 263 -9.96 -3.02 7.85
CA LYS A 263 -10.22 -2.02 6.80
C LYS A 263 -9.28 -0.79 6.85
N PHE A 264 -8.61 -0.54 7.98
CA PHE A 264 -7.75 0.63 8.13
C PHE A 264 -6.44 0.47 7.36
N ASP A 265 -5.94 -0.75 7.23
CA ASP A 265 -4.70 -1.07 6.50
C ASP A 265 -4.97 -1.33 5.02
N LEU A 266 -6.12 -1.93 4.68
CA LEU A 266 -6.53 -2.21 3.29
C LEU A 266 -6.73 -0.97 2.41
N ARG A 267 -6.68 0.25 2.96
CA ARG A 267 -6.73 1.49 2.18
C ARG A 267 -5.38 1.87 1.56
N LYS A 268 -4.28 1.30 2.03
CA LYS A 268 -2.92 1.49 1.51
C LYS A 268 -2.50 0.21 0.79
N PRO A 269 -1.75 0.26 -0.33
CA PRO A 269 -1.26 -0.95 -0.98
C PRO A 269 -0.30 -1.69 -0.04
N VAL A 270 -0.80 -2.70 0.67
CA VAL A 270 -0.03 -3.48 1.62
C VAL A 270 0.21 -4.84 1.02
N ARG A 271 1.46 -5.30 0.96
CA ARG A 271 1.80 -6.65 0.45
C ARG A 271 1.52 -7.76 1.46
N ARG A 272 1.56 -7.41 2.75
CA ARG A 272 1.38 -8.33 3.88
C ARG A 272 0.37 -7.77 4.87
N ALA A 273 -0.25 -8.68 5.61
CA ALA A 273 -1.08 -8.35 6.76
C ALA A 273 -0.22 -7.62 7.79
N SER A 274 -0.77 -6.55 8.38
CA SER A 274 -0.17 -5.94 9.55
C SER A 274 -0.29 -6.89 10.74
N GLU A 275 0.54 -6.69 11.77
CA GLU A 275 0.43 -7.42 13.03
C GLU A 275 -0.98 -7.37 13.64
N LEU A 276 -1.69 -6.24 13.46
CA LEU A 276 -3.08 -6.12 13.88
C LEU A 276 -4.01 -7.03 13.07
N ILE A 277 -3.86 -7.11 11.75
CA ILE A 277 -4.66 -8.00 10.91
C ILE A 277 -4.41 -9.45 11.29
N VAL A 278 -3.14 -9.84 11.46
CA VAL A 278 -2.76 -11.19 11.88
C VAL A 278 -3.41 -11.52 13.23
N HIS A 279 -3.29 -10.62 14.21
CA HIS A 279 -3.89 -10.77 15.52
C HIS A 279 -5.42 -10.88 15.49
N LEU A 280 -6.11 -10.04 14.71
CA LEU A 280 -7.57 -10.11 14.60
C LEU A 280 -8.02 -11.37 13.87
N GLY A 281 -7.27 -11.79 12.85
CA GLY A 281 -7.53 -12.99 12.08
C GLY A 281 -7.38 -14.27 12.90
N THR A 282 -6.36 -14.36 13.77
CA THR A 282 -6.18 -15.52 14.66
C THR A 282 -7.31 -15.68 15.67
N LEU A 283 -7.92 -14.59 16.14
CA LEU A 283 -9.09 -14.63 17.04
C LEU A 283 -10.34 -15.26 16.39
N VAL A 284 -10.40 -15.26 15.06
CA VAL A 284 -11.53 -15.80 14.28
C VAL A 284 -11.13 -16.96 13.37
N GLU A 285 -9.89 -17.47 13.45
CA GLU A 285 -9.34 -18.44 12.50
C GLU A 285 -10.09 -19.78 12.49
N ALA A 286 -10.74 -20.14 13.58
CA ALA A 286 -11.52 -21.38 13.70
C ALA A 286 -12.85 -21.31 12.91
N LEU A 287 -13.31 -20.10 12.57
CA LEU A 287 -14.60 -19.86 11.93
C LEU A 287 -14.47 -19.96 10.39
N PRO A 288 -15.31 -20.74 9.69
CA PRO A 288 -15.33 -20.80 8.23
C PRO A 288 -15.54 -19.43 7.57
N GLU A 289 -16.30 -18.55 8.21
CA GLU A 289 -16.58 -17.21 7.70
C GLU A 289 -15.31 -16.35 7.62
N SER A 290 -14.26 -16.71 8.36
CA SER A 290 -12.96 -16.02 8.31
C SER A 290 -12.14 -16.34 7.03
N ASP A 291 -12.53 -17.35 6.25
CA ASP A 291 -11.79 -17.75 5.05
C ASP A 291 -11.71 -16.59 4.04
N ASP A 292 -12.79 -15.81 3.89
CA ASP A 292 -12.83 -14.61 3.07
C ASP A 292 -11.76 -13.58 3.50
N LEU A 293 -11.45 -13.46 4.79
CA LEU A 293 -10.40 -12.59 5.29
C LEU A 293 -9.02 -13.02 4.82
N TRP A 294 -8.74 -14.31 4.91
CA TRP A 294 -7.46 -14.87 4.52
C TRP A 294 -7.25 -14.94 3.01
N THR A 295 -8.33 -14.87 2.21
CA THR A 295 -8.21 -14.73 0.76
C THR A 295 -7.51 -13.42 0.34
N PHE A 296 -7.58 -12.34 1.15
CA PHE A 296 -6.85 -11.11 0.85
C PHE A 296 -5.36 -11.20 1.19
N PHE A 297 -4.99 -12.00 2.20
CA PHE A 297 -3.63 -12.09 2.74
C PHE A 297 -3.08 -13.53 2.69
N PRO A 298 -2.92 -14.13 1.49
CA PRO A 298 -2.46 -15.50 1.33
C PRO A 298 -1.13 -15.77 2.05
N ALA A 299 -0.16 -14.86 1.91
CA ALA A 299 1.19 -15.00 2.45
C ALA A 299 1.25 -15.01 3.99
N ASP A 300 0.19 -14.55 4.67
CA ASP A 300 0.11 -14.43 6.13
C ASP A 300 -1.04 -15.27 6.72
N ALA A 301 -1.77 -16.03 5.89
CA ALA A 301 -2.86 -16.90 6.32
C ALA A 301 -2.38 -18.05 7.23
N PRO A 302 -3.04 -18.34 8.36
CA PRO A 302 -2.75 -19.52 9.17
C PRO A 302 -3.09 -20.82 8.42
N ILE A 303 -2.49 -21.94 8.84
CA ILE A 303 -2.68 -23.25 8.20
C ILE A 303 -4.14 -23.70 8.23
N THR A 304 -4.86 -23.46 9.33
CA THR A 304 -6.25 -23.93 9.49
C THR A 304 -7.20 -23.35 8.43
N PRO A 305 -7.25 -22.01 8.18
CA PRO A 305 -7.95 -21.45 7.02
C PRO A 305 -7.45 -22.00 5.68
N LEU A 306 -6.15 -22.18 5.49
CA LEU A 306 -5.62 -22.73 4.21
C LEU A 306 -6.14 -24.14 3.92
N VAL A 307 -6.21 -25.02 4.93
CA VAL A 307 -6.78 -26.37 4.81
C VAL A 307 -8.27 -26.30 4.44
N ARG A 308 -9.04 -25.41 5.06
CA ARG A 308 -10.46 -25.22 4.73
C ARG A 308 -10.67 -24.70 3.32
N ILE A 309 -9.90 -23.69 2.92
CA ILE A 309 -9.96 -23.12 1.56
C ILE A 309 -9.56 -24.18 0.52
N ALA A 310 -8.52 -24.98 0.78
CA ALA A 310 -8.11 -26.05 -0.13
C ALA A 310 -9.14 -27.18 -0.26
N SER A 311 -9.89 -27.47 0.81
CA SER A 311 -10.92 -28.52 0.84
C SER A 311 -12.32 -28.04 0.43
N ALA A 312 -12.54 -26.74 0.29
CA ALA A 312 -13.84 -26.18 -0.04
C ALA A 312 -14.22 -26.45 -1.51
N THR A 313 -15.44 -26.98 -1.72
CA THR A 313 -16.01 -27.26 -3.05
C THR A 313 -16.76 -26.06 -3.67
N LYS A 314 -16.84 -24.91 -2.99
CA LYS A 314 -17.60 -23.74 -3.48
C LYS A 314 -16.91 -23.07 -4.68
N SER A 315 -17.63 -23.11 -5.80
CA SER A 315 -17.22 -23.02 -7.21
C SER A 315 -17.01 -21.61 -7.80
N GLY A 316 -16.43 -20.66 -7.04
CA GLY A 316 -16.13 -19.30 -7.55
C GLY A 316 -14.64 -18.96 -7.68
N GLN A 317 -13.80 -19.51 -6.81
CA GLN A 317 -12.36 -19.23 -6.73
C GLN A 317 -11.50 -20.14 -7.64
N MET A 318 -12.15 -20.87 -8.55
CA MET A 318 -11.72 -22.09 -9.24
C MET A 318 -10.43 -22.08 -10.09
N LYS A 319 -9.61 -21.01 -10.15
CA LYS A 319 -8.31 -21.02 -10.88
C LYS A 319 -7.28 -20.03 -10.31
N GLN A 320 -7.20 -19.85 -8.99
CA GLN A 320 -6.25 -18.90 -8.40
C GLN A 320 -4.89 -19.54 -8.07
N GLU A 321 -4.21 -20.08 -9.07
CA GLU A 321 -2.85 -20.61 -8.90
C GLU A 321 -1.89 -19.50 -8.41
N GLY A 322 -2.11 -18.25 -8.84
CA GLY A 322 -1.41 -17.07 -8.30
C GLY A 322 -1.64 -16.79 -6.81
N TRP A 323 -2.82 -17.09 -6.27
CA TRP A 323 -3.08 -16.93 -4.83
C TRP A 323 -2.32 -17.97 -4.01
N TRP A 324 -2.32 -19.22 -4.48
CA TRP A 324 -1.52 -20.29 -3.88
C TRP A 324 -0.02 -20.01 -3.99
N PHE A 325 0.43 -19.37 -5.08
CA PHE A 325 1.81 -18.90 -5.20
C PHE A 325 2.17 -17.95 -4.05
N ASP A 326 1.36 -16.92 -3.78
CA ASP A 326 1.61 -16.01 -2.67
C ASP A 326 1.58 -16.71 -1.31
N ALA A 327 0.69 -17.68 -1.11
CA ALA A 327 0.53 -18.41 0.15
C ALA A 327 1.72 -19.33 0.46
N MET A 328 2.31 -19.93 -0.58
CA MET A 328 3.46 -20.83 -0.47
C MET A 328 4.79 -20.09 -0.51
N MET A 329 4.83 -18.90 -1.12
CA MET A 329 6.07 -18.16 -1.30
C MET A 329 6.68 -17.76 0.06
N GLY A 330 7.84 -18.33 0.36
CA GLY A 330 8.57 -18.13 1.61
C GLY A 330 8.19 -19.10 2.73
N ARG A 331 7.31 -20.08 2.46
CA ARG A 331 6.89 -21.14 3.38
C ARG A 331 7.20 -22.55 2.85
N LEU A 332 8.09 -22.67 1.87
CA LEU A 332 8.43 -23.95 1.23
C LEU A 332 9.05 -24.96 2.20
N ASP A 333 9.68 -24.49 3.29
CA ASP A 333 10.30 -25.34 4.30
C ASP A 333 9.29 -25.90 5.34
N TYR A 334 8.01 -25.52 5.27
CA TYR A 334 6.99 -25.89 6.25
C TYR A 334 6.30 -27.19 5.81
N ARG A 335 6.51 -28.28 6.56
CA ARG A 335 5.90 -29.60 6.28
C ARG A 335 4.38 -29.57 6.17
N ASP A 336 3.73 -28.69 6.92
CA ASP A 336 2.26 -28.57 6.90
C ASP A 336 1.74 -28.01 5.56
N MET A 337 2.57 -27.25 4.82
CA MET A 337 2.19 -26.71 3.51
C MET A 337 2.15 -27.77 2.42
N GLU A 338 3.00 -28.81 2.52
CA GLU A 338 2.94 -29.96 1.61
C GLU A 338 1.59 -30.67 1.75
N GLN A 339 1.13 -30.88 2.99
CA GLN A 339 -0.19 -31.48 3.25
C GLN A 339 -1.32 -30.63 2.67
N VAL A 340 -1.30 -29.32 2.88
CA VAL A 340 -2.27 -28.38 2.29
C VAL A 340 -2.26 -28.48 0.76
N ALA A 341 -1.07 -28.54 0.14
CA ALA A 341 -0.93 -28.59 -1.30
C ALA A 341 -1.57 -29.86 -1.91
N THR A 342 -1.58 -30.99 -1.19
CA THR A 342 -2.21 -32.22 -1.68
C THR A 342 -3.75 -32.16 -1.71
N LEU A 343 -4.36 -31.22 -0.99
CA LEU A 343 -5.83 -31.11 -0.89
C LEU A 343 -6.46 -30.44 -2.12
N SER A 344 -5.73 -29.60 -2.85
CA SER A 344 -6.22 -28.88 -4.04
C SER A 344 -5.32 -29.13 -5.26
N PRO A 345 -5.89 -29.39 -6.45
CA PRO A 345 -5.08 -29.59 -7.66
C PRO A 345 -4.31 -28.33 -8.09
N GLU A 346 -4.84 -27.13 -7.84
CA GLU A 346 -4.17 -25.85 -8.09
C GLU A 346 -2.98 -25.67 -7.15
N ALA A 347 -3.19 -25.90 -5.85
CA ALA A 347 -2.14 -25.84 -4.84
C ALA A 347 -1.02 -26.86 -5.12
N SER A 348 -1.38 -28.09 -5.47
CA SER A 348 -0.43 -29.15 -5.85
C SER A 348 0.40 -28.75 -7.07
N ARG A 349 -0.19 -28.08 -8.07
CA ARG A 349 0.56 -27.62 -9.25
C ARG A 349 1.60 -26.57 -8.88
N VAL A 350 1.19 -25.56 -8.10
CA VAL A 350 2.10 -24.50 -7.64
C VAL A 350 3.24 -25.09 -6.82
N TRP A 351 2.94 -26.00 -5.90
CA TRP A 351 3.93 -26.70 -5.08
C TRP A 351 4.96 -27.44 -5.94
N LYS A 352 4.49 -28.25 -6.91
CA LYS A 352 5.38 -28.96 -7.86
C LYS A 352 6.23 -28.00 -8.68
N SER A 353 5.71 -26.84 -9.05
CA SER A 353 6.46 -25.82 -9.78
C SER A 353 7.55 -25.15 -8.94
N PHE A 354 7.47 -25.22 -7.61
CA PHE A 354 8.57 -24.80 -6.72
C PHE A 354 9.63 -25.90 -6.52
N GLU A 355 9.23 -27.16 -6.39
CA GLU A 355 10.13 -28.29 -6.09
C GLU A 355 10.86 -28.85 -7.32
N GLU A 356 10.20 -28.93 -8.48
CA GLU A 356 10.68 -29.71 -9.62
C GLU A 356 11.41 -28.84 -10.65
N SER A 357 12.68 -28.53 -10.38
CA SER A 357 13.62 -28.22 -11.47
C SER A 357 14.31 -29.49 -11.93
N GLU A 358 14.33 -29.72 -13.24
CA GLU A 358 15.14 -30.75 -13.90
C GLU A 358 16.52 -30.94 -13.22
N ALA A 359 16.67 -32.05 -12.49
CA ALA A 359 17.89 -32.47 -11.79
C ALA A 359 18.54 -31.43 -10.84
N GLY A 360 17.78 -30.47 -10.29
CA GLY A 360 18.31 -29.42 -9.40
C GLY A 360 19.24 -28.39 -10.07
N LYS A 361 19.31 -28.41 -11.42
CA LYS A 361 20.20 -27.54 -12.22
C LYS A 361 19.63 -26.13 -12.43
N PHE A 362 18.32 -25.99 -12.45
CA PHE A 362 17.61 -24.72 -12.58
C PHE A 362 16.85 -24.41 -11.29
N LEU A 363 16.43 -23.17 -11.14
CA LEU A 363 15.58 -22.72 -10.05
C LEU A 363 14.51 -21.81 -10.65
N PRO A 364 13.24 -21.93 -10.21
CA PRO A 364 12.22 -20.97 -10.58
C PRO A 364 12.66 -19.54 -10.24
N LEU A 365 12.36 -18.58 -11.10
CA LEU A 365 12.84 -17.21 -10.98
C LEU A 365 12.58 -16.60 -9.58
N PRO A 366 11.40 -16.79 -8.94
CA PRO A 366 11.17 -16.29 -7.60
C PRO A 366 12.09 -16.89 -6.53
N VAL A 367 12.38 -18.18 -6.63
CA VAL A 367 13.27 -18.90 -5.72
C VAL A 367 14.70 -18.42 -5.92
N TRP A 368 15.14 -18.34 -7.18
CA TRP A 368 16.47 -17.86 -7.56
C TRP A 368 16.75 -16.44 -7.03
N ALA A 369 15.83 -15.50 -7.29
CA ALA A 369 15.98 -14.12 -6.84
C ALA A 369 15.95 -14.00 -5.31
N THR A 370 15.07 -14.75 -4.63
CA THR A 370 14.99 -14.76 -3.16
C THR A 370 16.27 -15.30 -2.52
N MET A 371 16.91 -16.31 -3.12
CA MET A 371 18.19 -16.82 -2.63
C MET A 371 19.27 -15.74 -2.68
N ILE A 372 19.35 -14.97 -3.76
CA ILE A 372 20.32 -13.88 -3.89
C ILE A 372 19.99 -12.73 -2.91
N TRP A 373 18.71 -12.39 -2.74
CA TRP A 373 18.27 -11.40 -1.72
C TRP A 373 18.70 -11.80 -0.31
N LYS A 374 18.56 -13.08 0.06
CA LYS A 374 18.93 -13.59 1.38
C LYS A 374 20.45 -13.78 1.56
N SER A 375 21.19 -14.03 0.48
CA SER A 375 22.65 -14.19 0.55
C SER A 375 23.43 -12.88 0.70
N CYS A 376 22.75 -11.73 0.66
CA CYS A 376 23.38 -10.43 0.81
C CYS A 376 23.94 -10.24 2.23
N ASP A 377 25.27 -10.27 2.36
CA ASP A 377 25.97 -9.77 3.55
C ASP A 377 25.63 -8.27 3.71
N PRO A 378 25.18 -7.80 4.88
CA PRO A 378 24.91 -6.37 5.12
C PRO A 378 26.13 -5.46 4.88
N ARG A 379 27.34 -6.01 4.72
CA ARG A 379 28.56 -5.28 4.33
C ARG A 379 28.70 -5.07 2.81
N ILE A 380 27.98 -5.83 1.99
CA ILE A 380 27.98 -5.69 0.53
C ILE A 380 26.86 -4.74 0.15
N THR A 381 27.21 -3.49 -0.13
CA THR A 381 26.24 -2.41 -0.41
C THR A 381 25.73 -2.40 -1.86
N THR A 382 26.38 -3.12 -2.78
CA THR A 382 26.03 -3.17 -4.21
C THR A 382 26.20 -4.57 -4.79
N GLU A 383 25.11 -5.35 -4.81
CA GLU A 383 25.02 -6.67 -5.45
C GLU A 383 24.55 -6.53 -6.91
N TRP A 384 25.45 -6.68 -7.88
CA TRP A 384 25.15 -6.47 -9.30
C TRP A 384 24.32 -7.60 -9.93
N ARG A 385 24.27 -8.79 -9.31
CA ARG A 385 23.41 -9.91 -9.74
C ARG A 385 21.92 -9.57 -9.69
N LEU A 386 21.57 -8.48 -9.01
CA LEU A 386 20.21 -7.93 -8.94
C LEU A 386 20.21 -6.41 -9.18
N GLY A 387 21.22 -5.91 -9.89
CA GLY A 387 21.21 -4.54 -10.40
C GLY A 387 20.06 -4.34 -11.39
N GLU A 388 19.72 -3.08 -11.64
CA GLU A 388 18.67 -2.70 -12.57
C GLU A 388 18.90 -3.32 -13.97
N TRP A 389 20.15 -3.30 -14.45
CA TRP A 389 20.53 -3.93 -15.72
C TRP A 389 20.21 -5.44 -15.76
N THR A 390 20.49 -6.16 -14.67
CA THR A 390 20.24 -7.62 -14.58
C THR A 390 18.74 -7.92 -14.57
N CYS A 391 17.95 -7.10 -13.85
CA CYS A 391 16.50 -7.23 -13.84
C CYS A 391 15.91 -7.01 -15.24
N LEU A 392 16.40 -5.99 -15.95
CA LEU A 392 16.05 -5.73 -17.34
C LEU A 392 16.45 -6.90 -18.26
N GLU A 393 17.64 -7.48 -18.09
CA GLU A 393 18.10 -8.60 -18.93
C GLU A 393 17.23 -9.85 -18.75
N ILE A 394 16.85 -10.19 -17.51
CA ILE A 394 15.94 -11.31 -17.23
C ILE A 394 14.61 -11.11 -17.94
N VAL A 395 14.02 -9.91 -17.84
CA VAL A 395 12.73 -9.61 -18.47
C VAL A 395 12.85 -9.56 -19.99
N ARG A 396 13.97 -9.07 -20.53
CA ARG A 396 14.25 -9.11 -21.98
C ARG A 396 14.30 -10.54 -22.50
N GLN A 397 14.98 -11.45 -21.81
CA GLN A 397 15.03 -12.86 -22.18
C GLN A 397 13.64 -13.50 -22.08
N ALA A 398 12.86 -13.20 -21.04
CA ALA A 398 11.49 -13.66 -20.90
C ALA A 398 10.59 -13.17 -22.05
N ALA A 399 10.75 -11.90 -22.45
CA ALA A 399 10.04 -11.32 -23.58
C ALA A 399 10.37 -12.03 -24.90
N LEU A 400 11.65 -12.36 -25.13
CA LEU A 400 12.09 -13.13 -26.30
C LEU A 400 11.54 -14.56 -26.31
N LEU A 401 11.46 -15.23 -25.16
CA LEU A 401 10.87 -16.59 -25.05
C LEU A 401 9.38 -16.61 -25.38
N LEU A 402 8.66 -15.55 -25.02
CA LEU A 402 7.22 -15.42 -25.29
C LEU A 402 6.91 -14.87 -26.69
N SER A 403 7.93 -14.41 -27.42
CA SER A 403 7.79 -13.86 -28.76
C SER A 403 7.74 -14.99 -29.79
N SER A 404 6.56 -15.23 -30.37
CA SER A 404 6.39 -16.23 -31.44
C SER A 404 6.52 -15.63 -32.85
N THR A 405 6.12 -14.37 -33.06
CA THR A 405 6.24 -13.61 -34.32
C THR A 405 6.04 -12.13 -34.04
N THR A 406 6.88 -11.25 -34.62
CA THR A 406 6.73 -9.78 -34.51
C THR A 406 5.43 -9.32 -35.17
N GLN A 407 4.59 -8.59 -34.44
CA GLN A 407 3.33 -8.07 -34.94
C GLN A 407 3.47 -6.65 -35.49
N THR A 408 2.77 -6.35 -36.57
CA THR A 408 2.64 -5.01 -37.15
C THR A 408 1.22 -4.51 -36.99
N LEU A 409 1.04 -3.23 -36.64
CA LEU A 409 -0.27 -2.57 -36.64
C LEU A 409 -0.64 -2.20 -38.09
N ASP A 410 -1.31 -3.13 -38.77
CA ASP A 410 -1.84 -2.95 -40.13
C ASP A 410 -3.34 -3.29 -40.18
N GLN A 411 -3.97 -3.21 -41.36
CA GLN A 411 -5.39 -3.50 -41.54
C GLN A 411 -5.78 -4.93 -41.13
N ASP A 412 -4.84 -5.87 -41.18
CA ASP A 412 -5.06 -7.28 -40.88
C ASP A 412 -4.71 -7.64 -39.42
N TYR A 413 -4.28 -6.67 -38.60
CA TYR A 413 -3.86 -6.90 -37.22
C TYR A 413 -4.96 -7.58 -36.38
N LEU A 414 -6.20 -7.11 -36.50
CA LEU A 414 -7.35 -7.69 -35.79
C LEU A 414 -7.60 -9.14 -36.20
N GLU A 415 -7.51 -9.45 -37.50
CA GLU A 415 -7.67 -10.82 -37.98
C GLU A 415 -6.55 -11.75 -37.50
N ARG A 416 -5.32 -11.25 -37.36
CA ARG A 416 -4.21 -12.03 -36.81
C ARG A 416 -4.31 -12.18 -35.29
N ALA A 417 -4.82 -11.17 -34.60
CA ALA A 417 -5.07 -11.20 -33.16
C ALA A 417 -6.22 -12.15 -32.80
N SER A 418 -7.27 -12.23 -33.64
CA SER A 418 -8.42 -13.12 -33.45
C SER A 418 -8.11 -14.60 -33.70
N ARG A 419 -7.16 -14.89 -34.60
CA ARG A 419 -6.72 -16.26 -34.94
C ARG A 419 -5.75 -16.87 -33.93
N LYS A 420 -5.20 -16.09 -32.99
CA LYS A 420 -4.37 -16.64 -31.91
C LYS A 420 -5.25 -17.46 -30.97
N ASP A 421 -4.95 -18.75 -30.86
CA ASP A 421 -5.70 -19.72 -30.08
C ASP A 421 -5.98 -19.17 -28.67
N ILE A 422 -7.24 -19.21 -28.26
CA ILE A 422 -7.76 -18.68 -26.98
C ILE A 422 -7.35 -19.62 -25.81
N ASP A 423 -6.27 -20.39 -25.95
CA ASP A 423 -5.72 -21.14 -24.83
C ASP A 423 -4.98 -20.18 -23.91
N THR A 424 -5.76 -19.45 -23.11
CA THR A 424 -5.37 -18.41 -22.13
C THR A 424 -4.18 -18.76 -21.23
N ARG A 425 -3.77 -20.03 -21.17
CA ARG A 425 -2.63 -20.53 -20.40
C ARG A 425 -1.28 -20.36 -21.09
N SER A 426 -1.19 -20.39 -22.42
CA SER A 426 0.08 -20.42 -23.15
C SER A 426 0.86 -19.09 -23.10
N HIS A 427 0.17 -17.99 -22.75
CA HIS A 427 0.70 -16.63 -22.80
C HIS A 427 0.85 -15.96 -21.41
N CYS A 428 0.72 -16.72 -20.32
CA CYS A 428 0.81 -16.15 -18.96
C CYS A 428 2.28 -15.89 -18.55
N ALA A 429 2.67 -14.61 -18.50
CA ALA A 429 4.00 -14.15 -18.07
C ALA A 429 4.14 -14.09 -16.54
N HIS A 430 3.76 -15.16 -15.83
CA HIS A 430 3.93 -15.24 -14.39
C HIS A 430 5.40 -15.58 -14.03
N PRO A 431 6.01 -14.99 -12.99
CA PRO A 431 7.41 -15.25 -12.60
C PRO A 431 7.77 -16.73 -12.43
N LEU A 432 6.86 -17.53 -11.85
CA LEU A 432 7.05 -18.98 -11.63
C LEU A 432 7.11 -19.79 -12.94
N ASN A 433 6.69 -19.21 -14.06
CA ASN A 433 6.76 -19.86 -15.38
C ASN A 433 8.15 -19.73 -16.02
N PHE A 434 9.10 -19.07 -15.35
CA PHE A 434 10.48 -18.90 -15.79
C PHE A 434 11.47 -19.48 -14.78
N ALA A 435 12.59 -20.00 -15.27
CA ALA A 435 13.64 -20.58 -14.44
C ALA A 435 15.04 -20.16 -14.90
N LEU A 436 15.93 -19.93 -13.94
CA LEU A 436 17.34 -19.60 -14.15
C LEU A 436 18.26 -20.73 -13.66
N PRO A 437 19.44 -20.91 -14.24
CA PRO A 437 20.42 -21.88 -13.76
C PRO A 437 20.88 -21.60 -12.33
N ARG A 438 20.91 -22.65 -11.50
CA ARG A 438 21.29 -22.57 -10.08
C ARG A 438 22.74 -22.11 -9.88
N HIS A 439 23.64 -22.55 -10.73
CA HIS A 439 25.08 -22.25 -10.62
C HIS A 439 25.40 -20.75 -10.71
N LEU A 440 24.51 -19.93 -11.27
CA LEU A 440 24.65 -18.47 -11.30
C LEU A 440 24.65 -17.85 -9.88
N ILE A 441 24.01 -18.50 -8.92
CA ILE A 441 23.99 -18.06 -7.50
C ILE A 441 25.38 -18.28 -6.89
N ASP A 442 25.99 -19.43 -7.16
CA ASP A 442 27.26 -19.87 -6.58
C ASP A 442 28.49 -19.32 -7.32
N THR A 443 28.28 -18.55 -8.39
CA THR A 443 29.37 -18.01 -9.20
C THR A 443 30.15 -16.96 -8.39
N THR A 444 31.40 -17.26 -8.06
CA THR A 444 32.30 -16.41 -7.26
C THR A 444 32.63 -15.09 -7.95
N ALA A 445 32.71 -14.00 -7.17
CA ALA A 445 32.95 -12.60 -7.55
C ALA A 445 33.51 -12.39 -8.97
N VAL A 446 32.58 -12.30 -9.91
CA VAL A 446 32.80 -12.04 -11.33
C VAL A 446 32.74 -10.53 -11.54
N SER A 447 33.52 -9.97 -12.47
CA SER A 447 33.32 -8.57 -12.86
C SER A 447 31.93 -8.37 -13.47
N TRP A 448 31.37 -7.16 -13.42
CA TRP A 448 30.06 -6.88 -14.02
C TRP A 448 29.99 -7.25 -15.52
N GLN A 449 31.10 -7.06 -16.26
CA GLN A 449 31.18 -7.40 -17.68
C GLN A 449 31.14 -8.91 -17.91
N GLU A 450 31.91 -9.68 -17.15
CA GLU A 450 31.88 -11.13 -17.22
C GLU A 450 30.53 -11.69 -16.75
N TRP A 451 29.84 -11.04 -15.80
CA TRP A 451 28.47 -11.41 -15.43
C TRP A 451 27.50 -11.22 -16.59
N LYS A 452 27.54 -10.04 -17.23
CA LYS A 452 26.74 -9.74 -18.42
C LYS A 452 26.96 -10.79 -19.50
N GLN A 453 28.22 -11.18 -19.74
CA GLN A 453 28.55 -12.22 -20.71
C GLN A 453 27.96 -13.58 -20.31
N LYS A 454 28.16 -14.00 -19.06
CA LYS A 454 27.61 -15.26 -18.53
C LYS A 454 26.09 -15.31 -18.60
N LEU A 455 25.40 -14.23 -18.27
CA LEU A 455 23.93 -14.17 -18.30
C LEU A 455 23.36 -14.27 -19.73
N ARG A 456 24.13 -13.86 -20.75
CA ARG A 456 23.76 -13.95 -22.17
C ARG A 456 24.26 -15.24 -22.85
N GLU A 457 25.16 -15.97 -22.21
CA GLU A 457 25.80 -17.15 -22.81
C GLU A 457 24.80 -18.33 -22.91
N PRO A 458 24.62 -18.92 -24.11
CA PRO A 458 23.75 -20.07 -24.31
C PRO A 458 24.11 -21.26 -23.41
N GLY A 459 23.12 -21.77 -22.67
CA GLY A 459 23.30 -22.92 -21.77
C GLY A 459 23.84 -22.57 -20.37
N THR A 460 24.51 -21.43 -20.20
CA THR A 460 25.06 -20.97 -18.91
C THR A 460 24.12 -20.00 -18.21
N GLY A 461 23.64 -18.96 -18.90
CA GLY A 461 22.85 -17.87 -18.29
C GLY A 461 21.40 -17.77 -18.72
N VAL A 462 21.05 -18.45 -19.83
CA VAL A 462 19.78 -18.22 -20.52
C VAL A 462 18.59 -18.67 -19.68
N LEU A 463 17.65 -17.74 -19.49
CA LEU A 463 16.34 -17.97 -18.91
C LEU A 463 15.60 -19.06 -19.70
N ARG A 464 14.91 -19.95 -19.01
CA ARG A 464 14.07 -20.98 -19.63
C ARG A 464 12.63 -20.82 -19.21
N GLN A 465 11.72 -21.16 -20.13
CA GLN A 465 10.31 -21.30 -19.81
C GLN A 465 10.05 -22.71 -19.23
N VAL A 466 9.27 -22.76 -18.16
CA VAL A 466 8.84 -24.02 -17.53
C VAL A 466 7.88 -24.76 -18.49
N PRO A 467 7.91 -26.10 -18.55
CA PRO A 467 7.01 -26.87 -19.42
C PRO A 467 5.53 -26.54 -19.19
N GLN A 468 4.73 -26.47 -20.26
CA GLN A 468 3.34 -26.00 -20.24
C GLN A 468 2.45 -26.69 -19.18
N ARG A 469 2.69 -27.98 -18.90
CA ARG A 469 1.95 -28.75 -17.88
C ARG A 469 2.17 -28.25 -16.44
N ARG A 470 3.29 -27.57 -16.18
CA ARG A 470 3.69 -27.00 -14.89
C ARG A 470 3.50 -25.48 -14.83
N GLN A 471 3.15 -24.85 -15.95
CA GLN A 471 2.89 -23.42 -15.95
C GLN A 471 1.65 -23.14 -15.11
N ILE A 472 1.74 -22.04 -14.37
CA ILE A 472 0.65 -21.51 -13.58
C ILE A 472 0.02 -20.31 -14.24
N TYR A 473 -1.27 -20.17 -14.02
CA TYR A 473 -2.11 -19.08 -14.47
C TYR A 473 -2.46 -18.17 -13.29
N ASP A 474 -2.11 -16.89 -13.44
CA ASP A 474 -2.51 -15.85 -12.51
C ASP A 474 -3.20 -14.72 -13.28
N ARG A 475 -4.47 -14.52 -12.97
CA ARG A 475 -5.30 -13.44 -13.52
C ARG A 475 -4.72 -12.04 -13.28
N ARG A 476 -3.86 -11.86 -12.26
CA ARG A 476 -3.18 -10.58 -11.99
C ARG A 476 -2.13 -10.26 -13.05
N TYR A 477 -1.50 -11.30 -13.60
CA TYR A 477 -0.48 -11.21 -14.66
C TYR A 477 -1.07 -11.35 -16.07
N ALA A 478 -2.21 -12.03 -16.20
CA ALA A 478 -2.93 -12.20 -17.45
C ALA A 478 -4.44 -11.95 -17.23
N PRO A 479 -4.87 -10.69 -17.11
CA PRO A 479 -6.28 -10.35 -16.89
C PRO A 479 -7.09 -10.89 -18.08
N LEU A 480 -8.26 -11.45 -17.79
CA LEU A 480 -9.19 -12.02 -18.77
C LEU A 480 -9.84 -10.91 -19.61
N VAL A 481 -9.05 -10.07 -20.27
CA VAL A 481 -9.55 -9.12 -21.25
C VAL A 481 -9.88 -9.92 -22.51
N VAL A 482 -11.17 -10.20 -22.69
CA VAL A 482 -11.78 -10.96 -23.80
C VAL A 482 -11.81 -10.14 -25.11
N SER A 483 -10.89 -9.19 -25.28
CA SER A 483 -10.71 -8.48 -26.55
C SER A 483 -9.47 -9.03 -27.25
N GLU A 484 -9.56 -9.22 -28.56
CA GLU A 484 -8.48 -9.77 -29.40
C GLU A 484 -7.17 -8.98 -29.24
N ILE A 485 -7.26 -7.65 -29.12
CA ILE A 485 -6.12 -6.75 -28.88
C ILE A 485 -5.53 -6.90 -27.47
N GLY A 486 -6.39 -7.06 -26.46
CA GLY A 486 -5.97 -7.27 -25.07
C GLY A 486 -5.14 -8.55 -24.86
N SER A 487 -5.34 -9.57 -25.70
CA SER A 487 -4.60 -10.83 -25.61
C SER A 487 -3.09 -10.66 -25.87
N ALA A 488 -2.69 -9.81 -26.82
CA ALA A 488 -1.29 -9.52 -27.14
C ALA A 488 -0.60 -8.67 -26.08
N GLN A 489 -1.37 -7.86 -25.36
CA GLN A 489 -0.89 -6.97 -24.29
C GLN A 489 -0.71 -7.68 -22.95
N ASN A 490 -1.41 -8.80 -22.72
CA ASN A 490 -1.36 -9.55 -21.47
C ASN A 490 0.07 -9.99 -21.07
N PRO A 491 0.88 -10.58 -21.96
CA PRO A 491 2.27 -10.92 -21.65
C PRO A 491 3.13 -9.69 -21.31
N ILE A 492 2.96 -8.58 -22.03
CA ILE A 492 3.71 -7.32 -21.83
C ILE A 492 3.47 -6.82 -20.41
N ARG A 493 2.20 -6.78 -20.00
CA ARG A 493 1.80 -6.40 -18.65
C ARG A 493 2.37 -7.33 -17.59
N GLY A 494 2.26 -8.64 -17.78
CA GLY A 494 2.80 -9.63 -16.85
C GLY A 494 4.33 -9.52 -16.71
N LEU A 495 5.04 -9.23 -17.80
CA LEU A 495 6.48 -8.95 -17.78
C LEU A 495 6.81 -7.62 -17.08
N GLY A 496 5.98 -6.59 -17.22
CA GLY A 496 6.08 -5.36 -16.44
C GLY A 496 5.94 -5.60 -14.93
N LEU A 497 5.00 -6.46 -14.52
CA LEU A 497 4.86 -6.89 -13.12
C LEU A 497 6.06 -7.71 -12.64
N CYS A 498 6.61 -8.58 -13.50
CA CYS A 498 7.85 -9.31 -13.21
C CYS A 498 9.03 -8.37 -12.99
N LEU A 499 9.21 -7.37 -13.88
CA LEU A 499 10.27 -6.36 -13.76
C LEU A 499 10.14 -5.60 -12.44
N PHE A 500 8.92 -5.16 -12.12
CA PHE A 500 8.64 -4.50 -10.87
C PHE A 500 8.96 -5.38 -9.65
N ALA A 501 8.54 -6.64 -9.66
CA ALA A 501 8.80 -7.57 -8.57
C ALA A 501 10.32 -7.78 -8.32
N LEU A 502 11.10 -7.90 -9.40
CA LEU A 502 12.56 -8.01 -9.33
C LEU A 502 13.21 -6.74 -8.74
N LEU A 503 12.81 -5.56 -9.22
CA LEU A 503 13.35 -4.28 -8.76
C LEU A 503 12.96 -3.96 -7.31
N SER A 504 11.73 -4.29 -6.92
CA SER A 504 11.18 -4.09 -5.57
C SER A 504 11.70 -5.09 -4.55
N ARG A 505 12.43 -6.12 -5.00
CA ARG A 505 12.88 -7.27 -4.22
C ARG A 505 11.75 -8.03 -3.54
N SER A 506 10.59 -8.11 -4.19
CA SER A 506 9.41 -8.82 -3.68
C SER A 506 8.49 -9.27 -4.81
N PHE A 507 8.10 -10.54 -4.81
CA PHE A 507 7.07 -11.06 -5.73
C PHE A 507 5.65 -10.95 -5.18
N LEU A 508 5.48 -10.49 -3.94
CA LEU A 508 4.16 -10.29 -3.35
C LEU A 508 3.54 -9.01 -3.91
N LEU A 509 2.39 -9.16 -4.55
CA LEU A 509 1.59 -8.03 -5.00
C LEU A 509 0.75 -7.48 -3.85
N PRO A 510 0.24 -6.23 -3.93
CA PRO A 510 -0.63 -5.67 -2.90
C PRO A 510 -1.88 -6.53 -2.66
N ALA A 511 -2.21 -6.79 -1.39
CA ALA A 511 -3.29 -7.65 -0.93
C ALA A 511 -4.66 -7.30 -1.54
N GLN A 512 -4.89 -6.02 -1.86
CA GLN A 512 -6.13 -5.56 -2.48
C GLN A 512 -6.42 -6.24 -3.82
N TRP A 513 -5.39 -6.73 -4.52
CA TRP A 513 -5.52 -7.37 -5.83
C TRP A 513 -6.00 -8.81 -5.76
N ASN A 514 -5.95 -9.41 -4.58
CA ASN A 514 -6.48 -10.76 -4.36
C ASN A 514 -8.01 -10.74 -4.35
N GLY A 515 -8.63 -9.59 -4.07
CA GLY A 515 -10.09 -9.41 -4.16
C GLY A 515 -10.61 -9.56 -5.59
N LEU A 516 -11.67 -10.35 -5.80
CA LEU A 516 -12.40 -10.38 -7.07
C LEU A 516 -12.93 -8.98 -7.41
N GLY A 517 -12.89 -8.59 -8.70
CA GLY A 517 -13.40 -7.29 -9.18
C GLY A 517 -12.52 -6.07 -8.90
N HIS A 518 -11.36 -6.23 -8.26
CA HIS A 518 -10.42 -5.12 -7.98
C HIS A 518 -9.34 -4.96 -9.06
N GLU A 519 -9.55 -5.51 -10.24
CA GLU A 519 -8.61 -5.45 -11.38
C GLU A 519 -8.36 -4.00 -11.85
N SER A 520 -9.28 -3.08 -11.61
CA SER A 520 -9.09 -1.65 -11.89
C SER A 520 -8.10 -0.94 -10.96
N MET A 521 -7.74 -1.54 -9.81
CA MET A 521 -6.69 -1.01 -8.92
C MET A 521 -5.31 -0.99 -9.61
N LEU A 522 -5.14 -1.81 -10.64
CA LEU A 522 -3.93 -1.85 -11.46
C LEU A 522 -3.63 -0.51 -12.15
N ARG A 523 -4.65 0.32 -12.41
CA ARG A 523 -4.47 1.65 -13.02
C ARG A 523 -3.65 2.59 -12.13
N HIS A 524 -3.68 2.37 -10.81
CA HIS A 524 -2.94 3.17 -9.84
C HIS A 524 -1.56 2.60 -9.53
N LEU A 525 -1.23 1.43 -10.08
CA LEU A 525 0.02 0.74 -9.78
C LEU A 525 1.22 1.65 -10.03
N PRO A 526 1.46 2.25 -11.22
CA PRO A 526 2.68 3.03 -11.47
C PRO A 526 2.88 4.18 -10.48
N GLN A 527 1.79 4.83 -10.04
CA GLN A 527 1.84 5.90 -9.03
C GLN A 527 2.26 5.37 -7.66
N LEU A 528 1.75 4.20 -7.27
CA LEU A 528 2.14 3.51 -6.05
C LEU A 528 3.58 2.95 -6.14
N LEU A 529 4.08 2.63 -7.34
CA LEU A 529 5.43 2.09 -7.58
C LEU A 529 6.56 3.13 -7.54
N ARG A 530 6.27 4.40 -7.85
CA ARG A 530 7.25 5.49 -7.79
C ARG A 530 7.76 5.77 -6.37
N ASP A 531 6.97 5.42 -5.35
CA ASP A 531 7.33 5.67 -3.95
C ASP A 531 8.26 4.60 -3.35
N GLU A 532 8.38 3.42 -3.97
CA GLU A 532 9.03 2.24 -3.36
C GLU A 532 10.46 1.96 -3.84
N ILE A 533 10.88 2.44 -5.01
CA ILE A 533 12.14 2.00 -5.65
C ILE A 533 12.84 3.17 -6.34
N SER A 534 14.17 3.22 -6.25
CA SER A 534 15.03 4.06 -7.08
C SER A 534 15.49 3.31 -8.35
N TYR A 535 15.08 3.77 -9.52
CA TYR A 535 15.47 3.24 -10.84
C TYR A 535 15.61 4.37 -11.86
N SER A 536 16.23 4.07 -13.01
CA SER A 536 16.50 5.07 -14.05
C SER A 536 15.21 5.60 -14.68
N SER A 537 15.30 6.79 -15.28
CA SER A 537 14.20 7.33 -16.07
C SER A 537 13.78 6.37 -17.20
N ALA A 538 14.71 5.68 -17.87
CA ALA A 538 14.35 4.75 -18.94
C ALA A 538 13.57 3.52 -18.42
N THR A 539 13.95 2.98 -17.27
CA THR A 539 13.19 1.89 -16.62
C THR A 539 11.81 2.36 -16.16
N LEU A 540 11.67 3.62 -15.74
CA LEU A 540 10.36 4.22 -15.46
C LEU A 540 9.49 4.22 -16.71
N GLY A 541 10.02 4.68 -17.85
CA GLY A 541 9.30 4.69 -19.12
C GLY A 541 8.85 3.29 -19.56
N ILE A 542 9.69 2.26 -19.34
CA ILE A 542 9.33 0.86 -19.60
C ILE A 542 8.19 0.39 -18.68
N LEU A 543 8.29 0.66 -17.38
CA LEU A 543 7.24 0.28 -16.43
C LEU A 543 5.92 0.99 -16.74
N GLU A 544 5.97 2.26 -17.13
CA GLU A 544 4.79 3.02 -17.55
C GLU A 544 4.18 2.45 -18.82
N ALA A 545 4.99 2.14 -19.83
CA ALA A 545 4.53 1.51 -21.05
C ALA A 545 3.83 0.16 -20.76
N CYS A 546 4.38 -0.67 -19.88
CA CYS A 546 3.79 -1.98 -19.57
C CYS A 546 2.54 -1.92 -18.67
N LEU A 547 2.40 -0.91 -17.81
CA LEU A 547 1.45 -0.94 -16.69
C LEU A 547 0.37 0.15 -16.75
N GLN A 548 0.56 1.23 -17.52
CA GLN A 548 -0.44 2.28 -17.63
C GLN A 548 -1.62 1.87 -18.52
N PRO A 549 -2.86 2.24 -18.14
CA PRO A 549 -4.03 1.98 -18.99
C PRO A 549 -3.98 2.74 -20.31
N ARG A 550 -3.38 3.94 -20.30
CA ARG A 550 -3.25 4.80 -21.48
C ARG A 550 -2.49 4.12 -22.62
N THR A 551 -1.52 3.26 -22.32
CA THR A 551 -0.78 2.52 -23.36
C THR A 551 -1.69 1.62 -24.18
N ALA A 552 -2.68 0.97 -23.57
CA ALA A 552 -3.64 0.16 -24.31
C ALA A 552 -4.51 1.04 -25.23
N GLU A 553 -4.91 2.23 -24.79
CA GLU A 553 -5.63 3.21 -25.60
C GLU A 553 -4.77 3.69 -26.78
N ASN A 554 -3.46 3.90 -26.58
CA ASN A 554 -2.56 4.32 -27.65
C ASN A 554 -2.44 3.27 -28.75
N VAL A 555 -2.48 1.98 -28.42
CA VAL A 555 -2.52 0.91 -29.45
C VAL A 555 -3.77 1.07 -30.32
N PHE A 556 -4.92 1.40 -29.74
CA PHE A 556 -6.14 1.70 -30.51
C PHE A 556 -6.01 2.99 -31.33
N ALA A 557 -5.43 4.04 -30.77
CA ALA A 557 -5.21 5.31 -31.47
C ALA A 557 -4.28 5.12 -32.69
N ASN A 558 -3.18 4.37 -32.51
CA ASN A 558 -2.24 4.05 -33.57
C ASN A 558 -2.85 3.12 -34.64
N LEU A 559 -3.71 2.17 -34.25
CA LEU A 559 -4.51 1.38 -35.21
C LEU A 559 -5.44 2.28 -36.02
N TYR A 560 -6.09 3.25 -35.38
CA TYR A 560 -6.98 4.18 -36.05
C TYR A 560 -6.22 5.08 -37.04
N GLN A 561 -5.03 5.56 -36.68
CA GLN A 561 -4.13 6.28 -37.59
C GLN A 561 -3.68 5.42 -38.77
N ALA A 562 -3.34 4.15 -38.52
CA ALA A 562 -2.98 3.21 -39.59
C ALA A 562 -4.13 3.01 -40.60
N TRP A 563 -5.38 3.10 -40.14
CA TRP A 563 -6.57 3.03 -41.00
C TRP A 563 -6.95 4.38 -41.61
N SER A 564 -6.63 5.49 -40.96
CA SER A 564 -6.95 6.86 -41.38
C SER A 564 -5.72 7.78 -41.23
N PRO A 565 -4.86 7.87 -42.26
CA PRO A 565 -3.57 8.58 -42.21
C PRO A 565 -3.63 10.11 -42.03
N GLY A 566 -4.76 10.68 -41.63
CA GLY A 566 -4.97 12.12 -41.44
C GLY A 566 -5.60 12.50 -40.10
N SER A 567 -5.72 11.58 -39.16
CA SER A 567 -6.16 11.89 -37.79
C SER A 567 -5.04 12.51 -36.97
N ASP A 568 -5.34 13.52 -36.15
CA ASP A 568 -4.39 14.12 -35.21
C ASP A 568 -3.85 13.06 -34.22
N ASP A 569 -2.53 13.04 -34.02
CA ASP A 569 -1.85 12.17 -33.06
C ASP A 569 -1.68 12.90 -31.72
N ASP A 570 -2.57 12.62 -30.76
CA ASP A 570 -2.46 13.14 -29.39
C ASP A 570 -1.56 12.28 -28.47
N THR A 571 -0.90 11.24 -29.01
CA THR A 571 -0.11 10.27 -28.23
C THR A 571 1.36 10.66 -28.03
N GLU A 572 1.80 11.83 -28.50
CA GLU A 572 3.22 12.25 -28.47
C GLU A 572 3.79 12.33 -27.03
N HIS A 573 2.96 12.76 -26.07
CA HIS A 573 3.34 12.86 -24.65
C HIS A 573 2.99 11.61 -23.83
N ASP A 574 2.42 10.58 -24.47
CA ASP A 574 2.02 9.36 -23.77
C ASP A 574 3.20 8.36 -23.68
N PRO A 575 3.12 7.34 -22.80
CA PRO A 575 4.10 6.27 -22.76
C PRO A 575 4.22 5.55 -24.10
N VAL A 576 5.40 4.97 -24.37
CA VAL A 576 5.66 4.19 -25.59
C VAL A 576 4.59 3.12 -25.77
N SER A 577 4.03 3.06 -26.97
CA SER A 577 3.11 2.00 -27.35
C SER A 577 3.89 0.72 -27.65
N LEU A 578 3.62 -0.34 -26.90
CA LEU A 578 4.20 -1.66 -27.14
C LEU A 578 3.14 -2.53 -27.80
N ILE A 579 3.41 -3.11 -28.96
CA ILE A 579 2.42 -3.93 -29.68
C ILE A 579 2.48 -5.38 -29.18
N ASP A 580 3.71 -5.88 -28.99
CA ASP A 580 3.99 -7.24 -28.57
C ASP A 580 5.20 -7.32 -27.61
N THR A 581 5.58 -8.54 -27.24
CA THR A 581 6.75 -8.80 -26.38
C THR A 581 8.09 -8.54 -27.09
N ALA A 582 8.14 -8.56 -28.42
CA ALA A 582 9.36 -8.26 -29.16
C ALA A 582 9.69 -6.76 -29.09
N ASP A 583 8.66 -5.90 -29.17
CA ASP A 583 8.80 -4.47 -28.91
C ASP A 583 9.34 -4.19 -27.51
N LEU A 584 8.79 -4.87 -26.50
CA LEU A 584 9.29 -4.76 -25.13
C LEU A 584 10.78 -5.15 -25.04
N ALA A 585 11.18 -6.25 -25.67
CA ALA A 585 12.58 -6.68 -25.69
C ALA A 585 13.51 -5.63 -26.36
N ARG A 586 13.04 -4.98 -27.43
CA ARG A 586 13.75 -3.90 -28.12
C ARG A 586 13.91 -2.67 -27.22
N VAL A 587 12.82 -2.20 -26.62
CA VAL A 587 12.82 -1.03 -25.72
C VAL A 587 13.72 -1.27 -24.50
N ILE A 588 13.69 -2.48 -23.92
CA ILE A 588 14.61 -2.87 -22.84
C ILE A 588 16.06 -2.81 -23.30
N SER A 589 16.38 -3.25 -24.52
CA SER A 589 17.75 -3.19 -25.04
C SER A 589 18.26 -1.74 -25.15
N ILE A 590 17.39 -0.78 -25.48
CA ILE A 590 17.75 0.64 -25.53
C ILE A 590 18.11 1.14 -24.14
N ALA A 591 17.26 0.87 -23.15
CA ALA A 591 17.51 1.25 -21.75
C ALA A 591 18.78 0.59 -21.19
N GLN A 592 19.03 -0.69 -21.51
CA GLN A 592 20.27 -1.35 -21.13
C GLN A 592 21.50 -0.66 -21.71
N ASN A 593 21.49 -0.28 -23.00
CA ASN A 593 22.61 0.40 -23.63
C ASN A 593 22.90 1.77 -22.98
N GLU A 594 21.87 2.50 -22.57
CA GLU A 594 22.01 3.76 -21.83
C GLU A 594 22.64 3.53 -20.44
N LEU A 595 22.15 2.53 -19.69
CA LEU A 595 22.71 2.16 -18.40
C LEU A 595 24.17 1.73 -18.49
N GLU A 596 24.57 1.14 -19.63
CA GLU A 596 25.94 0.76 -19.93
C GLU A 596 26.82 1.96 -20.26
N ALA A 597 26.31 2.90 -21.07
CA ALA A 597 27.04 4.10 -21.44
C ALA A 597 27.29 5.04 -20.24
N ASN A 598 26.36 5.08 -19.28
CA ASN A 598 26.39 5.98 -18.13
C ASN A 598 27.07 5.40 -16.87
N GLN A 599 27.88 4.35 -16.99
CA GLN A 599 28.63 3.80 -15.87
C GLN A 599 29.82 4.71 -15.50
N ILE A 600 29.79 5.36 -14.34
CA ILE A 600 30.95 6.12 -13.82
C ILE A 600 31.96 5.14 -13.21
N SER A 601 33.24 5.31 -13.58
CA SER A 601 34.41 4.47 -13.31
C SER A 601 34.32 3.46 -12.15
N THR A 602 34.69 2.22 -12.46
CA THR A 602 34.92 1.10 -11.53
C THR A 602 36.15 1.33 -10.65
N PHE A 603 36.02 2.01 -9.50
CA PHE A 603 37.04 1.92 -8.46
C PHE A 603 36.84 0.58 -7.70
N ASN A 604 37.84 -0.31 -7.74
CA ASN A 604 37.81 -1.68 -7.18
C ASN A 604 36.86 -2.70 -7.84
N GLN A 605 36.58 -2.61 -9.16
CA GLN A 605 35.69 -3.55 -9.88
C GLN A 605 34.26 -3.66 -9.31
N GLN A 606 33.90 -2.84 -8.31
CA GLN A 606 32.57 -2.72 -7.77
C GLN A 606 31.80 -1.71 -8.61
N SER A 607 30.74 -2.14 -9.28
CA SER A 607 29.89 -1.26 -10.06
C SER A 607 29.17 -0.28 -9.14
N ARG A 608 29.47 1.02 -9.28
CA ARG A 608 28.56 2.08 -8.84
C ARG A 608 27.66 2.42 -10.01
N GLN A 609 26.51 1.76 -10.10
CA GLN A 609 25.48 2.18 -11.05
C GLN A 609 24.92 3.51 -10.53
N VAL A 610 25.29 4.61 -11.15
CA VAL A 610 24.57 5.87 -10.96
C VAL A 610 23.22 5.66 -11.62
N THR A 611 22.13 5.84 -10.89
CA THR A 611 20.79 5.84 -11.48
C THR A 611 20.68 7.10 -12.34
N PRO A 612 20.71 7.01 -13.69
CA PRO A 612 20.59 8.22 -14.50
C PRO A 612 19.17 8.75 -14.34
N VAL A 613 19.07 9.98 -13.86
CA VAL A 613 17.83 10.73 -13.74
C VAL A 613 17.86 11.82 -14.78
N ASN A 614 17.09 11.67 -15.84
CA ASN A 614 16.87 12.74 -16.80
C ASN A 614 15.72 13.63 -16.30
N LEU A 615 16.02 14.88 -15.96
CA LEU A 615 15.04 15.85 -15.46
C LEU A 615 13.95 16.15 -16.50
N MET A 616 14.26 16.04 -17.80
CA MET A 616 13.25 16.18 -18.87
C MET A 616 12.22 15.05 -18.82
N HIS A 617 12.67 13.81 -18.56
CA HIS A 617 11.78 12.66 -18.40
C HIS A 617 10.91 12.71 -17.12
N LEU A 618 11.14 13.69 -16.23
CA LEU A 618 10.33 13.92 -15.04
C LEU A 618 9.37 15.11 -15.18
N THR A 619 9.58 15.98 -16.17
CA THR A 619 8.89 17.28 -16.27
C THR A 619 8.12 17.47 -17.57
N ASP A 620 8.62 16.98 -18.70
CA ASP A 620 7.98 17.12 -20.02
C ASP A 620 8.43 15.95 -20.92
N VAL A 621 7.66 14.87 -20.93
CA VAL A 621 8.15 13.56 -21.35
C VAL A 621 7.67 13.21 -22.76
N ASP A 622 8.62 13.11 -23.70
CA ASP A 622 8.40 12.62 -25.06
C ASP A 622 9.01 11.21 -25.17
N TRP A 623 8.30 10.23 -24.61
CA TRP A 623 8.74 8.83 -24.57
C TRP A 623 8.83 8.23 -25.98
N LYS A 624 7.92 8.62 -26.88
CA LYS A 624 7.86 8.13 -28.27
C LYS A 624 9.16 8.49 -29.00
N ARG A 625 9.59 9.76 -28.94
CA ARG A 625 10.89 10.18 -29.50
C ARG A 625 12.06 9.47 -28.86
N TYR A 626 12.07 9.32 -27.54
CA TYR A 626 13.17 8.70 -26.82
C TYR A 626 13.46 7.27 -27.29
N PHE A 627 12.42 6.44 -27.42
CA PHE A 627 12.56 5.02 -27.73
C PHE A 627 12.44 4.67 -29.23
N GLU A 628 11.94 5.58 -30.07
CA GLU A 628 11.87 5.39 -31.53
C GLU A 628 13.01 6.07 -32.29
N LYS A 629 13.43 7.28 -31.86
CA LYS A 629 14.47 8.08 -32.54
C LYS A 629 15.83 8.04 -31.82
N GLY A 630 15.87 7.51 -30.60
CA GLY A 630 17.06 7.36 -29.77
C GLY A 630 17.31 8.57 -28.84
N PRO A 631 18.11 8.41 -27.77
CA PRO A 631 18.51 9.51 -26.91
C PRO A 631 19.30 10.56 -27.71
N ALA A 632 18.94 11.83 -27.54
CA ALA A 632 19.60 12.97 -28.19
C ALA A 632 20.96 13.30 -27.58
#